data_AF-A0A371JYV8-F1
#
_entry.id   AF-A0A371JYV8-F1
#
_cell.length_a   1.000
_cell.length_b   1.000
_cell.length_c   1.000
_cell.angle_alpha   90.00
_cell.angle_beta   90.00
_cell.angle_gamma   90.00
#
_symmetry.space_group_name_H-M   'P 1'
#
loop_
_entity.id
_entity.type
_entity.pdbx_description
1 polymer ?
#
loop_
_entity_poly.entity_id
_entity_poly.type
_entity_poly.pdbx_seq_one_letter_code
_entity_poly.pdbx_strand_id
1 'polypeptide(L)'
;MRADTRLFAWVLAAAAALPALAAAPESKLPGPAEIPAGYRHWTHVKSGLIPPGHAAYASFGGLHHIYANDRALAGYRDGRYADGAVLVYDLFDTRDTADGSLDQGPRRHIDVMVRDARRYAATGGWGYAEFAAGDTRDRLSDRQRNGCAACHRSREAQGQVFSEWKD
;
A
#
# COMPACT_ATOMS: atom_id res chain seq x y z
N MET A 1 -37.79 -57.02 -58.11
CA MET A 1 -37.76 -56.14 -56.93
C MET A 1 -36.38 -55.47 -56.91
N ARG A 2 -36.19 -54.31 -57.58
CA ARG A 2 -36.16 -52.94 -56.98
C ARG A 2 -35.57 -52.97 -55.56
N ALA A 3 -34.27 -52.72 -55.39
CA ALA A 3 -33.55 -51.43 -55.41
C ALA A 3 -33.25 -51.03 -53.95
N ASP A 4 -31.99 -50.65 -53.68
CA ASP A 4 -31.63 -49.43 -52.92
C ASP A 4 -30.19 -49.51 -52.41
N THR A 5 -29.26 -48.98 -53.18
CA THR A 5 -27.89 -48.72 -52.73
C THR A 5 -27.84 -47.27 -52.23
N ARG A 6 -27.88 -47.06 -50.91
CA ARG A 6 -27.70 -45.74 -50.29
C ARG A 6 -26.23 -45.55 -49.91
N LEU A 7 -25.52 -44.74 -50.68
CA LEU A 7 -24.19 -44.23 -50.35
C LEU A 7 -24.30 -43.23 -49.19
N PHE A 8 -23.75 -43.57 -48.02
CA PHE A 8 -23.56 -42.64 -46.91
C PHE A 8 -22.24 -41.89 -47.09
N ALA A 9 -22.32 -40.62 -47.47
CA ALA A 9 -21.17 -39.71 -47.44
C ALA A 9 -20.99 -39.16 -46.02
N TRP A 10 -19.85 -39.48 -45.38
CA TRP A 10 -19.47 -38.91 -44.10
C TRP A 10 -18.75 -37.57 -44.33
N VAL A 11 -19.40 -36.47 -43.95
CA VAL A 11 -18.76 -35.15 -43.88
C VAL A 11 -18.03 -35.05 -42.54
N LEU A 12 -16.71 -35.13 -42.57
CA LEU A 12 -15.85 -34.83 -41.41
C LEU A 12 -15.81 -33.31 -41.19
N ALA A 13 -16.55 -32.81 -40.21
CA ALA A 13 -16.41 -31.44 -39.73
C ALA A 13 -15.15 -31.32 -38.85
N ALA A 14 -14.10 -30.68 -39.37
CA ALA A 14 -12.92 -30.35 -38.60
C ALA A 14 -13.22 -29.14 -37.68
N ALA A 15 -13.40 -29.40 -36.39
CA ALA A 15 -13.49 -28.34 -35.38
C ALA A 15 -12.09 -27.74 -35.15
N ALA A 16 -11.88 -26.51 -35.60
CA ALA A 16 -10.66 -25.76 -35.31
C ALA A 16 -10.65 -25.38 -33.81
N ALA A 17 -9.78 -26.03 -33.03
CA ALA A 17 -9.54 -25.67 -31.65
C ALA A 17 -8.77 -24.34 -31.61
N LEU A 18 -9.44 -23.28 -31.17
CA LEU A 18 -8.79 -22.01 -30.84
C LEU A 18 -7.88 -22.22 -29.62
N PRO A 19 -6.60 -21.84 -29.68
CA PRO A 19 -5.72 -21.94 -28.52
C PRO A 19 -6.22 -20.99 -27.43
N ALA A 20 -6.51 -21.54 -26.25
CA ALA A 20 -6.81 -20.76 -25.07
C ALA A 20 -5.59 -19.90 -24.71
N LEU A 21 -5.75 -18.57 -24.79
CA LEU A 21 -4.74 -17.63 -24.34
C LEU A 21 -4.63 -17.75 -22.81
N ALA A 22 -3.56 -18.38 -22.33
CA ALA A 22 -3.29 -18.43 -20.90
C ALA A 22 -3.10 -17.01 -20.37
N ALA A 23 -3.92 -16.61 -19.39
CA ALA A 23 -3.72 -15.36 -18.67
C ALA A 23 -2.35 -15.41 -17.98
N ALA A 24 -1.49 -14.44 -18.29
CA ALA A 24 -0.24 -14.27 -17.55
C ALA A 24 -0.55 -14.08 -16.06
N PRO A 25 0.26 -14.62 -15.13
CA PRO A 25 0.05 -14.39 -13.71
C PRO A 25 0.07 -12.88 -13.46
N GLU A 26 -1.00 -12.36 -12.87
CA GLU A 26 -1.08 -10.97 -12.42
C GLU A 26 0.09 -10.74 -11.45
N SER A 27 1.07 -9.93 -11.88
CA SER A 27 2.26 -9.66 -11.09
C SER A 27 1.87 -8.83 -9.87
N LYS A 28 2.08 -9.36 -8.66
CA LYS A 28 1.81 -8.65 -7.40
C LYS A 28 2.53 -7.29 -7.40
N LEU A 29 1.82 -6.21 -7.09
CA LEU A 29 2.43 -4.89 -6.94
C LEU A 29 3.49 -4.93 -5.81
N PRO A 30 4.73 -4.47 -6.08
CA PRO A 30 5.78 -4.51 -5.08
C PRO A 30 5.53 -3.50 -3.95
N GLY A 31 5.79 -3.91 -2.71
CA GLY A 31 5.85 -3.04 -1.54
C GLY A 31 7.24 -3.07 -0.89
N PRO A 32 7.50 -2.22 0.12
CA PRO A 32 8.61 -2.39 1.05
C PRO A 32 8.55 -3.78 1.69
N ALA A 33 9.70 -4.45 1.80
CA ALA A 33 9.76 -5.83 2.28
C ALA A 33 9.78 -5.94 3.81
N GLU A 34 10.20 -4.88 4.50
CA GLU A 34 10.45 -4.89 5.93
C GLU A 34 10.16 -3.53 6.56
N ILE A 35 9.96 -3.53 7.87
CA ILE A 35 9.93 -2.33 8.68
C ILE A 35 11.39 -1.85 8.83
N PRO A 36 11.72 -0.59 8.51
CA PRO A 36 13.09 -0.11 8.60
C PRO A 36 13.64 -0.20 10.03
N ALA A 37 14.75 -0.92 10.22
CA ALA A 37 15.36 -1.05 11.54
C ALA A 37 15.74 0.33 12.11
N GLY A 38 15.48 0.55 13.40
CA GLY A 38 15.86 1.78 14.08
C GLY A 38 15.06 3.03 13.70
N TYR A 39 13.95 2.91 12.95
CA TYR A 39 13.16 4.07 12.50
C TYR A 39 12.70 5.00 13.64
N ARG A 40 12.56 4.48 14.86
CA ARG A 40 12.19 5.26 16.05
C ARG A 40 13.27 6.27 16.47
N HIS A 41 14.49 6.12 15.98
CA HIS A 41 15.59 7.07 16.20
C HIS A 41 15.71 8.08 15.05
N TRP A 42 14.89 7.97 14.02
CA TRP A 42 14.84 8.96 12.96
C TRP A 42 14.11 10.22 13.43
N THR A 43 14.08 11.22 12.57
CA THR A 43 13.35 12.46 12.84
C THR A 43 11.85 12.16 12.99
N HIS A 44 11.32 12.43 14.17
CA HIS A 44 9.88 12.41 14.43
C HIS A 44 9.25 13.67 13.81
N VAL A 45 8.53 13.49 12.71
CA VAL A 45 7.93 14.58 11.92
C VAL A 45 6.74 15.20 12.63
N LYS A 46 5.80 14.35 13.06
CA LYS A 46 4.59 14.80 13.76
C LYS A 46 3.88 13.63 14.42
N SER A 47 3.02 13.98 15.38
CA SER A 47 1.96 13.10 15.88
C SER A 47 0.60 13.54 15.34
N GLY A 48 -0.38 12.64 15.38
CA GLY A 48 -1.77 12.97 15.15
C GLY A 48 -2.70 12.02 15.90
N LEU A 49 -3.93 12.47 16.16
CA LEU A 49 -4.97 11.68 16.80
C LEU A 49 -6.19 11.65 15.87
N ILE A 50 -6.65 10.45 15.52
CA ILE A 50 -7.91 10.23 14.79
C ILE A 50 -8.92 9.66 15.80
N PRO A 51 -9.86 10.48 16.31
CA PRO A 51 -10.78 10.04 17.35
C PRO A 51 -11.93 9.20 16.80
N PRO A 52 -12.64 8.45 17.66
CA PRO A 52 -13.89 7.79 17.30
C PRO A 52 -14.87 8.75 16.61
N GLY A 53 -15.60 8.25 15.60
CA GLY A 53 -16.53 9.06 14.80
C GLY A 53 -15.92 9.70 13.55
N HIS A 54 -14.58 9.74 13.42
CA HIS A 54 -13.95 10.12 12.16
C HIS A 54 -14.12 9.03 11.10
N ALA A 55 -14.38 9.39 9.84
CA ALA A 55 -14.61 8.41 8.76
C ALA A 55 -13.44 7.44 8.54
N ALA A 56 -12.22 7.88 8.84
CA ALA A 56 -11.00 7.06 8.73
C ALA A 56 -10.73 6.17 9.96
N TYR A 57 -11.54 6.23 11.01
CA TYR A 57 -11.22 5.61 12.31
C TYR A 57 -11.02 4.09 12.24
N ALA A 58 -11.83 3.40 11.42
CA ALA A 58 -11.75 1.94 11.29
C ALA A 58 -10.33 1.48 10.93
N SER A 59 -9.69 2.15 9.97
CA SER A 59 -8.33 1.84 9.53
C SER A 59 -7.27 2.57 10.35
N PHE A 60 -7.43 3.88 10.57
CA PHE A 60 -6.37 4.77 11.07
C PHE A 60 -6.69 5.46 12.40
N GLY A 61 -7.76 5.05 13.08
CA GLY A 61 -8.14 5.55 14.40
C GLY A 61 -7.08 5.33 15.47
N GLY A 62 -6.90 6.32 16.34
CA GLY A 62 -5.91 6.29 17.41
C GLY A 62 -4.80 7.33 17.29
N LEU A 63 -3.76 7.17 18.10
CA LEU A 63 -2.58 8.03 18.14
C LEU A 63 -1.54 7.49 17.18
N HIS A 64 -1.06 8.31 16.26
CA HIS A 64 0.00 7.93 15.34
C HIS A 64 1.18 8.88 15.38
N HIS A 65 2.34 8.33 15.07
CA HIS A 65 3.59 9.05 14.91
C HIS A 65 4.14 8.86 13.50
N ILE A 66 4.66 9.92 12.90
CA ILE A 66 5.30 9.87 11.59
C ILE A 66 6.80 10.09 11.78
N TYR A 67 7.61 9.19 11.24
CA TYR A 67 9.07 9.27 11.26
C TYR A 67 9.61 9.35 9.84
N ALA A 68 10.67 10.14 9.64
CA ALA A 68 11.32 10.34 8.35
C ALA A 68 12.82 10.12 8.46
N ASN A 69 13.38 9.31 7.56
CA ASN A 69 14.83 9.25 7.39
C ASN A 69 15.36 10.56 6.77
N ASP A 70 16.69 10.75 6.75
CA ASP A 70 17.29 12.00 6.28
C ASP A 70 16.88 12.40 4.84
N ARG A 71 16.69 11.39 3.97
CA ARG A 71 16.24 11.62 2.58
C ARG A 71 14.79 12.08 2.52
N ALA A 72 13.92 11.49 3.33
CA ALA A 72 12.53 11.95 3.45
C ALA A 72 12.48 13.34 4.09
N LEU A 73 13.29 13.59 5.13
CA LEU A 73 13.38 14.89 5.77
C LEU A 73 13.77 15.99 4.79
N ALA A 74 14.76 15.73 3.92
CA ALA A 74 15.15 16.68 2.87
C ALA A 74 14.00 17.00 1.90
N GLY A 75 13.17 16.01 1.57
CA GLY A 75 12.04 16.16 0.66
C GLY A 75 10.89 17.02 1.18
N TYR A 76 10.76 17.19 2.51
CA TYR A 76 9.75 18.10 3.07
C TYR A 76 9.97 19.57 2.70
N ARG A 77 11.20 19.97 2.32
CA ARG A 77 11.52 21.37 2.01
C ARG A 77 10.82 21.88 0.75
N ASP A 78 10.66 21.02 -0.24
CA ASP A 78 10.15 21.41 -1.56
C ASP A 78 9.22 20.38 -2.22
N GLY A 79 8.83 19.33 -1.49
CA GLY A 79 7.98 18.26 -1.99
C GLY A 79 8.70 17.29 -2.94
N ARG A 80 10.03 17.35 -3.07
CA ARG A 80 10.79 16.46 -3.96
C ARG A 80 11.58 15.42 -3.15
N TYR A 81 11.08 14.19 -3.17
CA TYR A 81 11.66 13.07 -2.45
C TYR A 81 12.58 12.25 -3.36
N ALA A 82 13.85 12.10 -2.96
CA ALA A 82 14.82 11.26 -3.66
C ALA A 82 14.55 9.76 -3.43
N ASP A 83 15.02 8.91 -4.35
CA ASP A 83 14.98 7.46 -4.15
C ASP A 83 15.70 7.07 -2.84
N GLY A 84 15.08 6.14 -2.12
CA GLY A 84 15.48 5.76 -0.76
C GLY A 84 14.97 6.69 0.35
N ALA A 85 14.14 7.69 0.05
CA ALA A 85 13.34 8.37 1.06
C ALA A 85 12.35 7.38 1.69
N VAL A 86 12.26 7.39 3.02
CA VAL A 86 11.39 6.49 3.78
C VAL A 86 10.61 7.25 4.84
N LEU A 87 9.30 7.00 4.85
CA LEU A 87 8.38 7.47 5.88
C LEU A 87 7.77 6.26 6.60
N VAL A 88 7.68 6.36 7.91
CA VAL A 88 7.04 5.35 8.76
C VAL A 88 5.89 6.00 9.52
N TYR A 89 4.70 5.45 9.37
CA TYR A 89 3.52 5.79 10.14
C TYR A 89 3.29 4.70 11.19
N ASP A 90 3.39 5.05 12.46
CA ASP A 90 3.34 4.09 13.57
C ASP A 90 2.08 4.36 14.40
N LEU A 91 1.09 3.48 14.29
CA LEU A 91 -0.26 3.68 14.84
C LEU A 91 -0.48 2.88 16.12
N PHE A 92 -1.06 3.55 17.11
CA PHE A 92 -1.41 3.01 18.41
C PHE A 92 -2.88 3.27 18.72
N ASP A 93 -3.48 2.36 19.48
CA ASP A 93 -4.69 2.68 20.23
C ASP A 93 -4.40 3.79 21.26
N THR A 94 -5.45 4.30 21.87
CA THR A 94 -5.37 5.29 22.95
C THR A 94 -5.99 4.73 24.22
N ARG A 95 -5.48 5.16 25.38
CA ARG A 95 -5.95 4.73 26.68
C ARG A 95 -6.26 5.95 27.54
N ASP A 96 -7.52 6.09 27.94
CA ASP A 96 -7.90 7.08 28.96
C ASP A 96 -7.28 6.71 30.31
N THR A 97 -6.77 7.71 31.00
CA THR A 97 -6.20 7.57 32.35
C THR A 97 -7.14 8.19 33.39
N ALA A 98 -7.00 7.76 34.64
CA ALA A 98 -7.90 8.19 35.72
C ALA A 98 -7.82 9.70 36.03
N ASP A 99 -6.72 10.37 35.64
CA ASP A 99 -6.54 11.83 35.80
C ASP A 99 -7.10 12.65 34.63
N GLY A 100 -7.72 11.99 33.64
CA GLY A 100 -8.28 12.62 32.46
C GLY A 100 -7.29 12.80 31.30
N SER A 101 -6.06 12.32 31.41
CA SER A 101 -5.09 12.31 30.30
C SER A 101 -5.38 11.17 29.32
N LEU A 102 -4.93 11.32 28.08
CA LEU A 102 -4.97 10.27 27.05
C LEU A 102 -3.56 9.76 26.78
N ASP A 103 -3.32 8.50 27.12
CA ASP A 103 -2.05 7.81 26.90
C ASP A 103 -2.02 7.04 25.59
N GLN A 104 -0.80 6.79 25.10
CA GLN A 104 -0.57 5.81 24.03
C GLN A 104 -0.91 4.39 24.53
N GLY A 105 -1.77 3.70 23.79
CA GLY A 105 -2.14 2.31 24.01
C GLY A 105 -1.26 1.31 23.24
N PRO A 106 -1.74 0.06 23.10
CA PRO A 106 -1.09 -0.94 22.26
C PRO A 106 -0.96 -0.49 20.80
N ARG A 107 0.09 -0.96 20.12
CA ARG A 107 0.24 -0.73 18.68
C ARG A 107 -0.87 -1.45 17.90
N ARG A 108 -1.39 -0.80 16.86
CA ARG A 108 -2.30 -1.38 15.88
C ARG A 108 -1.55 -1.92 14.66
N HIS A 109 -0.77 -1.06 14.00
CA HIS A 109 0.04 -1.41 12.82
C HIS A 109 1.14 -0.37 12.57
N ILE A 110 2.04 -0.70 11.65
CA ILE A 110 3.01 0.22 11.07
C ILE A 110 2.81 0.25 9.55
N ASP A 111 2.71 1.45 8.98
CA ASP A 111 2.73 1.64 7.53
C ASP A 111 4.08 2.22 7.11
N VAL A 112 4.59 1.75 5.98
CA VAL A 112 5.87 2.19 5.43
C VAL A 112 5.66 2.65 3.99
N MET A 113 6.17 3.84 3.70
CA MET A 113 6.31 4.35 2.34
C MET A 113 7.78 4.47 1.97
N VAL A 114 8.17 3.91 0.83
CA VAL A 114 9.55 4.00 0.29
C VAL A 114 9.52 4.60 -1.11
N ARG A 115 10.33 5.64 -1.34
CA ARG A 115 10.51 6.22 -2.67
C ARG A 115 11.48 5.39 -3.48
N ASP A 116 11.04 4.92 -4.64
CA ASP A 116 11.88 4.38 -5.71
C ASP A 116 11.13 4.59 -7.03
N ALA A 117 11.58 5.55 -7.84
CA ALA A 117 10.87 6.00 -9.05
C ALA A 117 10.72 4.90 -10.10
N ARG A 118 11.67 3.98 -10.15
CA ARG A 118 11.66 2.89 -11.13
C ARG A 118 10.85 1.72 -10.60
N ARG A 119 11.16 1.26 -9.38
CA ARG A 119 10.53 0.08 -8.80
C ARG A 119 9.03 0.27 -8.55
N TYR A 120 8.61 1.49 -8.21
CA TYR A 120 7.23 1.80 -7.85
C TYR A 120 6.54 2.71 -8.87
N ALA A 121 6.95 2.67 -10.14
CA ALA A 121 6.40 3.53 -11.19
C ALA A 121 4.86 3.45 -11.30
N ALA A 122 4.27 2.26 -11.12
CA ALA A 122 2.82 2.03 -11.18
C ALA A 122 2.02 2.80 -10.09
N THR A 123 2.67 3.16 -8.98
CA THR A 123 2.08 3.82 -7.82
C THR A 123 2.58 5.26 -7.64
N GLY A 124 3.16 5.86 -8.71
CA GLY A 124 3.70 7.23 -8.67
C GLY A 124 5.11 7.31 -8.07
N GLY A 125 5.80 6.17 -7.95
CA GLY A 125 7.16 6.10 -7.43
C GLY A 125 7.26 5.84 -5.92
N TRP A 126 6.14 5.57 -5.26
CA TRP A 126 6.10 5.16 -3.85
C TRP A 126 5.63 3.73 -3.69
N GLY A 127 6.39 2.93 -2.96
CA GLY A 127 5.96 1.61 -2.49
C GLY A 127 5.25 1.75 -1.16
N TYR A 128 4.18 0.98 -0.97
CA TYR A 128 3.37 0.97 0.25
C TYR A 128 3.35 -0.44 0.85
N ALA A 129 3.54 -0.53 2.17
CA ALA A 129 3.37 -1.74 2.96
C ALA A 129 2.73 -1.40 4.30
N GLU A 130 1.99 -2.36 4.84
CA GLU A 130 1.39 -2.28 6.17
C GLU A 130 1.70 -3.55 6.94
N PHE A 131 2.12 -3.39 8.20
CA PHE A 131 2.56 -4.47 9.06
C PHE A 131 1.68 -4.48 10.32
N ALA A 132 0.96 -5.59 10.55
CA ALA A 132 0.18 -5.75 11.78
C ALA A 132 1.09 -5.67 13.01
N ALA A 133 0.55 -5.21 14.14
CA ALA A 133 1.30 -5.26 15.40
C ALA A 133 1.84 -6.67 15.69
N GLY A 134 3.15 -6.79 15.84
CA GLY A 134 3.84 -8.07 16.09
C GLY A 134 4.09 -8.94 14.85
N ASP A 135 3.71 -8.52 13.65
CA ASP A 135 4.04 -9.20 12.39
C ASP A 135 5.06 -8.36 11.60
N THR A 136 5.94 -9.04 10.86
CA THR A 136 6.93 -8.42 9.96
C THR A 136 6.58 -8.62 8.50
N ARG A 137 5.46 -9.28 8.19
CA ARG A 137 4.98 -9.49 6.83
C ARG A 137 4.04 -8.37 6.42
N ASP A 138 4.31 -7.78 5.26
CA ASP A 138 3.39 -6.87 4.60
C ASP A 138 2.05 -7.57 4.30
N ARG A 139 0.96 -6.97 4.76
CA ARG A 139 -0.41 -7.51 4.61
C ARG A 139 -1.24 -6.81 3.54
N LEU A 140 -0.69 -5.84 2.81
CA LEU A 140 -1.45 -5.18 1.74
C LEU A 140 -1.63 -6.12 0.53
N SER A 141 -2.86 -6.20 0.02
CA SER A 141 -3.15 -6.67 -1.33
C SER A 141 -2.86 -5.57 -2.37
N ASP A 142 -2.83 -5.93 -3.65
CA ASP A 142 -2.63 -4.97 -4.73
C ASP A 142 -3.74 -3.94 -4.82
N ARG A 143 -4.99 -4.36 -4.58
CA ARG A 143 -6.13 -3.45 -4.49
C ARG A 143 -5.93 -2.43 -3.38
N GLN A 144 -5.43 -2.85 -2.22
CA GLN A 144 -5.15 -1.93 -1.11
C GLN A 144 -3.98 -1.00 -1.43
N ARG A 145 -2.86 -1.50 -2.00
CA ARG A 145 -1.74 -0.65 -2.42
C ARG A 145 -2.15 0.40 -3.45
N ASN A 146 -3.00 0.03 -4.41
CA ASN A 146 -3.57 0.99 -5.36
C ASN A 146 -4.45 2.03 -4.66
N GLY A 147 -5.20 1.65 -3.63
CA GLY A 147 -5.94 2.58 -2.78
C GLY A 147 -5.04 3.58 -2.06
N CYS A 148 -3.92 3.12 -1.47
CA CYS A 148 -2.91 3.98 -0.88
C CYS A 148 -2.37 4.99 -1.90
N ALA A 149 -1.91 4.51 -3.06
CA ALA A 149 -1.36 5.35 -4.11
C ALA A 149 -2.38 6.37 -4.66
N ALA A 150 -3.64 5.98 -4.82
CA ALA A 150 -4.70 6.87 -5.29
C ALA A 150 -4.99 7.99 -4.27
N CYS A 151 -5.10 7.66 -2.99
CA CYS A 151 -5.32 8.65 -1.94
C CYS A 151 -4.13 9.63 -1.85
N HIS A 152 -2.90 9.12 -1.85
CA HIS A 152 -1.68 9.92 -1.75
C HIS A 152 -1.41 10.80 -2.99
N ARG A 153 -1.91 10.41 -4.17
CA ARG A 153 -1.84 11.25 -5.37
C ARG A 153 -2.55 12.61 -5.21
N SER A 154 -3.51 12.73 -4.30
CA SER A 154 -4.13 14.03 -3.99
C SER A 154 -3.14 15.06 -3.42
N ARG A 155 -1.96 14.63 -2.98
CA ARG A 155 -0.86 15.45 -2.47
C ARG A 155 0.33 15.53 -3.43
N GLU A 156 0.12 15.38 -4.73
CA GLU A 156 1.21 15.40 -5.72
C GLU A 156 2.09 16.64 -5.63
N ALA A 157 1.52 17.81 -5.36
CA ALA A 157 2.26 19.06 -5.15
C ALA A 157 3.21 19.04 -3.92
N GLN A 158 2.98 18.12 -2.97
CA GLN A 158 3.83 17.86 -1.81
C GLN A 158 4.56 16.51 -1.93
N GLY A 159 4.76 16.01 -3.15
CA GLY A 159 5.45 14.74 -3.38
C GLY A 159 4.67 13.51 -2.92
N GLN A 160 3.34 13.61 -2.86
CA GLN A 160 2.40 12.57 -2.40
C GLN A 160 2.49 12.28 -0.89
N VAL A 161 2.99 13.23 -0.10
CA VAL A 161 3.12 13.15 1.36
C VAL A 161 2.14 14.11 2.03
N PHE A 162 1.38 13.62 3.01
CA PHE A 162 0.37 14.41 3.73
C PHE A 162 0.93 15.17 4.94
N SER A 163 1.93 14.61 5.60
CA SER A 163 2.58 15.30 6.71
C SER A 163 3.31 16.54 6.21
N GLU A 164 3.48 17.50 7.11
CA GLU A 164 4.24 18.71 6.88
C GLU A 164 5.28 18.78 8.00
N TRP A 165 6.53 19.07 7.64
CA TRP A 165 7.56 19.36 8.60
C TRP A 165 7.40 20.82 9.05
N LYS A 166 7.37 21.05 10.37
CA LYS A 166 7.35 22.37 10.96
C LYS A 166 8.56 22.49 11.85
N ASP A 167 9.32 23.55 11.64
CA ASP A 167 10.49 23.91 12.46
C ASP A 167 10.11 24.29 13.89
#